data_AF-A0A2V7VAK7-F1
#
_entry.id   AF-A0A2V7VAK7-F1
#
_cell.length_a   1.000
_cell.length_b   1.000
_cell.length_c   1.000
_cell.angle_alpha   90.00
_cell.angle_beta   90.00
_cell.angle_gamma   90.00
#
_symmetry.space_group_name_H-M   'P 1'
#
loop_
_entity.id
_entity.type
_entity.pdbx_description
1 polymer ?
#
loop_
_entity_poly.entity_id
_entity_poly.type
_entity_poly.pdbx_seq_one_letter_code
_entity_poly.pdbx_strand_id
1 'polypeptide(L)'
;VLFLDLDRFKAVNDSLGHALGDRLLQETASRLSACVRDGDTVARLGGDEFVLLLPGVLRPVEAARVAEKILEALRQPRIIEGHERVVTGTLGISIYPDDGEDAETLVKNADTALYRA
;
A
#
# COMPACT_ATOMS: atom_id res chain seq x y z
N VAL A 1 -7.21 -8.34 -3.78
CA VAL A 1 -6.92 -7.33 -2.76
C VAL A 1 -5.42 -7.21 -2.62
N LEU A 2 -4.90 -5.98 -2.49
CA LEU A 2 -3.51 -5.74 -2.13
C LEU A 2 -3.49 -5.16 -0.71
N PHE A 3 -2.53 -5.58 0.10
CA PHE A 3 -2.30 -5.06 1.45
C PHE A 3 -0.89 -4.50 1.51
N LEU A 4 -0.75 -3.22 1.86
CA LEU A 4 0.50 -2.47 1.91
C LEU A 4 0.81 -2.08 3.36
N ASP A 5 2.04 -2.30 3.78
CA ASP A 5 2.62 -1.71 4.99
C ASP A 5 3.79 -0.79 4.60
N LEU A 6 3.92 0.37 5.26
CA LEU A 6 5.01 1.30 4.99
C LEU A 6 6.23 0.97 5.85
N ASP A 7 7.33 0.61 5.20
CA ASP A 7 8.52 0.16 5.91
C ASP A 7 9.06 1.28 6.80
N ARG A 8 9.31 0.95 8.08
CA ARG A 8 9.93 1.84 9.08
C ARG A 8 9.14 3.12 9.36
N PHE A 9 7.83 3.16 9.10
CA PHE A 9 7.01 4.35 9.41
C PHE A 9 7.09 4.75 10.89
N LYS A 10 7.10 3.79 11.81
CA LYS A 10 7.32 4.05 13.25
C LYS A 10 8.61 4.84 13.50
N ALA A 11 9.71 4.49 12.82
CA ALA A 11 10.99 5.19 12.97
C ALA A 11 10.92 6.64 12.47
N VAL A 12 10.08 6.92 11.45
CA VAL A 12 9.80 8.29 10.99
C VAL A 12 9.11 9.07 12.10
N ASN A 13 8.05 8.51 12.70
CA ASN A 13 7.34 9.15 13.82
C ASN A 13 8.26 9.38 15.02
N ASP A 14 9.04 8.37 15.41
CA ASP A 14 9.92 8.44 16.58
C ASP A 14 11.06 9.46 16.37
N SER A 15 11.55 9.62 15.13
CA SER A 15 12.69 10.51 14.82
C SER A 15 12.28 11.95 14.50
N LEU A 16 11.13 12.14 13.87
CA LEU A 16 10.75 13.41 13.23
C LEU A 16 9.38 13.92 13.68
N GLY A 17 8.70 13.15 14.54
CA GLY A 17 7.40 13.51 15.11
C GLY A 17 6.21 13.10 14.24
N HIS A 18 5.07 12.99 14.89
CA HIS A 18 3.81 12.55 14.27
C HIS A 18 3.32 13.48 13.16
N ALA A 19 3.62 14.79 13.23
CA ALA A 19 3.23 15.73 12.18
C ALA A 19 3.84 15.36 10.83
N LEU A 20 5.12 14.98 10.80
CA LEU A 20 5.76 14.52 9.57
C LEU A 20 5.22 13.17 9.11
N GLY A 21 4.93 12.26 10.05
CA GLY A 21 4.25 11.00 9.77
C GLY A 21 2.91 11.19 9.08
N ASP A 22 2.09 12.12 9.57
CA ASP A 22 0.79 12.44 8.96
C ASP A 22 0.94 12.99 7.54
N ARG A 23 1.94 13.85 7.30
CA ARG A 23 2.26 14.36 5.95
C ARG A 23 2.71 13.23 5.03
N LEU A 24 3.51 12.29 5.54
CA LEU A 24 3.94 11.13 4.78
C LEU A 24 2.75 10.22 4.41
N LEU A 25 1.79 10.03 5.32
CA LEU A 25 0.58 9.24 5.06
C LEU A 25 -0.32 9.90 4.01
N GLN A 26 -0.50 11.23 4.09
CA GLN A 26 -1.25 12.00 3.08
C GLN A 26 -0.62 11.88 1.69
N GLU A 27 0.71 12.00 1.62
CA GLU A 27 1.44 11.87 0.36
C GLU A 27 1.39 10.45 -0.19
N THR A 28 1.53 9.45 0.69
CA THR A 28 1.36 8.04 0.33
C THR A 28 -0.02 7.80 -0.28
N ALA A 29 -1.09 8.26 0.38
CA ALA A 29 -2.45 8.11 -0.11
C ALA A 29 -2.65 8.75 -1.50
N SER A 30 -2.11 9.96 -1.70
CA SER A 30 -2.13 10.65 -3.00
C SER A 30 -1.42 9.84 -4.09
N ARG A 31 -0.23 9.33 -3.78
CA ARG A 31 0.59 8.55 -4.71
C ARG A 31 -0.04 7.20 -5.06
N LEU A 32 -0.61 6.50 -4.08
CA LEU A 32 -1.36 5.26 -4.31
C LEU A 32 -2.58 5.50 -5.20
N SER A 33 -3.32 6.58 -4.94
CA SER A 33 -4.48 6.97 -5.74
C SER A 33 -4.11 7.26 -7.20
N ALA A 34 -2.94 7.85 -7.45
CA ALA A 34 -2.42 8.05 -8.81
C ALA A 34 -1.91 6.77 -9.49
N CYS A 35 -1.66 5.70 -8.72
CA CYS A 35 -1.20 4.42 -9.27
C CYS A 35 -2.33 3.53 -9.75
N VAL A 36 -3.54 3.71 -9.23
CA VAL A 36 -4.71 2.89 -9.57
C VAL A 36 -5.56 3.56 -10.66
N ARG A 37 -6.51 2.82 -11.24
CA ARG A 37 -7.45 3.35 -12.23
C ARG A 37 -8.75 3.79 -11.56
N ASP A 38 -9.57 4.53 -12.31
CA ASP A 38 -10.94 4.82 -11.91
C ASP A 38 -11.73 3.53 -11.64
N GLY A 39 -12.39 3.47 -10.49
CA GLY A 39 -13.15 2.30 -10.02
C GLY A 39 -12.38 1.36 -9.10
N ASP A 40 -11.05 1.50 -9.00
CA ASP A 40 -10.28 0.87 -7.92
C ASP A 40 -10.44 1.70 -6.64
N THR A 41 -10.22 1.05 -5.48
CA THR A 41 -10.33 1.71 -4.18
C THR A 41 -9.00 1.65 -3.44
N VAL A 42 -8.57 2.78 -2.88
CA VAL A 42 -7.47 2.86 -1.90
C VAL A 42 -8.06 3.24 -0.55
N ALA A 43 -7.80 2.44 0.47
CA ALA A 43 -8.25 2.68 1.83
C ALA A 43 -7.08 2.59 2.81
N ARG A 44 -7.07 3.44 3.83
CA ARG A 44 -6.15 3.30 4.98
C ARG A 44 -6.88 2.52 6.06
N LEU A 45 -6.33 1.37 6.48
CA LEU A 45 -6.97 0.50 7.46
C LEU A 45 -6.51 0.80 8.89
N GLY A 46 -5.22 1.16 9.03
CA GLY A 46 -4.56 1.34 10.32
C GLY A 46 -3.54 2.48 10.31
N GLY A 47 -2.50 2.34 11.12
CA GLY A 47 -1.42 3.32 11.26
C GLY A 47 -0.80 3.67 9.91
N ASP A 48 0.00 2.76 9.39
CA ASP A 48 0.75 2.80 8.14
C ASP A 48 0.21 1.86 7.07
N GLU A 49 -0.86 1.14 7.39
CA GLU A 49 -1.42 0.08 6.56
C GLU A 49 -2.46 0.62 5.57
N PHE A 50 -2.32 0.22 4.30
CA PHE A 50 -3.25 0.52 3.23
C PHE A 50 -3.76 -0.75 2.56
N VAL A 51 -5.04 -0.75 2.20
CA VAL A 51 -5.68 -1.80 1.42
C VAL A 51 -6.08 -1.22 0.07
N LEU A 52 -5.77 -1.95 -1.00
CA LEU A 52 -6.25 -1.63 -2.34
C LEU A 52 -7.17 -2.73 -2.87
N LEU A 53 -8.35 -2.32 -3.30
CA LEU A 53 -9.31 -3.19 -3.98
C LEU A 53 -9.24 -2.89 -5.47
N LEU A 54 -8.97 -3.93 -6.27
CA LEU A 54 -8.86 -3.85 -7.73
C LEU A 54 -9.96 -4.72 -8.36
N PRO A 55 -11.19 -4.21 -8.54
CA PRO A 55 -12.30 -4.98 -9.10
C PRO A 55 -11.98 -5.45 -10.52
N GLY A 56 -12.41 -6.65 -10.89
CA GLY A 56 -12.23 -7.19 -12.24
C GLY A 56 -10.79 -7.60 -12.59
N VAL A 57 -9.88 -7.62 -11.61
CA VAL A 57 -8.61 -8.34 -11.74
C VAL A 57 -8.86 -9.82 -11.50
N LEU A 58 -8.69 -10.63 -12.55
CA LEU A 58 -8.96 -12.07 -12.52
C LEU A 58 -7.70 -12.91 -12.53
N ARG A 59 -6.53 -12.31 -12.77
CA ARG A 59 -5.25 -13.03 -12.87
C ARG A 59 -4.22 -12.46 -11.90
N PRO A 60 -3.45 -13.30 -11.19
CA PRO A 60 -2.38 -12.85 -10.30
C PRO A 60 -1.38 -11.90 -10.97
N VAL A 61 -1.05 -12.14 -12.24
CA VAL A 61 -0.11 -11.30 -13.01
C VAL A 61 -0.58 -9.85 -13.17
N GLU A 62 -1.89 -9.61 -13.21
CA GLU A 62 -2.44 -8.26 -13.33
C GLU A 62 -2.33 -7.51 -12.01
N ALA A 63 -2.61 -8.19 -10.89
CA ALA A 63 -2.40 -7.65 -9.55
C ALA A 63 -0.90 -7.36 -9.30
N ALA A 64 -0.02 -8.27 -9.71
CA ALA A 64 1.43 -8.12 -9.57
C ALA A 64 1.95 -6.87 -10.30
N ARG A 65 1.46 -6.59 -11.52
CA ARG A 65 1.83 -5.37 -12.26
C ARG A 65 1.41 -4.08 -11.54
N VAL A 66 0.23 -4.08 -10.93
CA VAL A 66 -0.22 -2.92 -10.13
C VAL A 66 0.64 -2.79 -8.86
N ALA A 67 0.96 -3.90 -8.20
CA ALA A 67 1.85 -3.91 -7.06
C ALA A 67 3.25 -3.37 -7.40
N GLU A 68 3.87 -3.83 -8.49
CA GLU A 68 5.16 -3.33 -8.99
C GLU A 68 5.11 -1.82 -9.26
N LYS A 69 4.08 -1.35 -9.97
CA LYS A 69 3.86 0.08 -10.22
C LYS A 69 3.78 0.90 -8.93
N ILE A 70 3.07 0.39 -7.92
CA ILE A 70 2.96 1.03 -6.61
C ILE A 70 4.32 1.12 -5.92
N LEU A 71 5.06 0.01 -5.86
CA LEU A 71 6.37 -0.02 -5.20
C LEU A 71 7.38 0.90 -5.88
N GLU A 72 7.38 0.95 -7.22
CA GLU A 72 8.20 1.89 -7.98
C GLU A 72 7.82 3.34 -7.69
N ALA A 73 6.52 3.64 -7.64
CA ALA A 73 6.05 4.98 -7.32
C ALA A 73 6.48 5.39 -5.90
N LEU A 74 6.34 4.52 -4.89
CA LEU A 74 6.74 4.80 -3.51
C LEU A 74 8.24 5.12 -3.40
N ARG A 75 9.07 4.36 -4.11
CA ARG A 75 10.54 4.54 -4.15
C ARG A 75 11.00 5.87 -4.74
N GLN A 76 10.16 6.58 -5.49
CA GLN A 76 10.53 7.89 -6.00
C GLN A 76 10.69 8.88 -4.84
N PRO A 77 11.85 9.55 -4.70
CA PRO A 77 12.07 10.53 -3.64
C PRO A 77 11.02 11.64 -3.66
N ARG A 78 10.68 12.17 -2.48
CA ARG A 78 9.83 13.34 -2.35
C ARG A 78 10.36 14.30 -1.31
N ILE A 79 10.06 15.57 -1.52
CA ILE A 79 10.31 16.61 -0.52
C ILE A 79 9.11 16.66 0.42
N ILE A 80 9.34 16.29 1.68
CA ILE A 80 8.38 16.46 2.77
C ILE A 80 9.03 17.42 3.77
N GLU A 81 8.40 18.58 3.97
CA GLU A 81 8.92 19.66 4.83
C GLU A 81 10.37 20.09 4.51
N GLY A 82 10.72 20.12 3.21
CA GLY A 82 12.06 20.52 2.76
C GLY A 82 13.11 19.40 2.82
N HIS A 83 12.76 18.21 3.29
CA HIS A 83 13.64 17.05 3.32
C HIS A 83 13.30 16.06 2.21
N GLU A 84 14.31 15.64 1.43
CA GLU A 84 14.15 14.55 0.48
C GLU A 84 14.05 13.21 1.24
N ARG A 85 12.99 12.46 0.94
CA ARG A 85 12.67 11.20 1.59
C ARG A 85 12.26 10.17 0.55
N VAL A 86 12.77 8.97 0.73
CA VAL A 86 12.32 7.76 0.03
C VAL A 86 11.57 6.93 1.04
N VAL A 87 10.39 6.48 0.67
CA VAL A 87 9.59 5.55 1.45
C VAL A 87 9.42 4.28 0.65
N THR A 88 9.64 3.16 1.29
CA THR A 88 9.39 1.84 0.73
C THR A 88 8.19 1.24 1.46
N GLY A 89 7.64 0.19 0.87
CA GLY A 89 6.60 -0.57 1.52
C GLY A 89 6.68 -2.01 1.07
N THR A 90 6.05 -2.87 1.84
CA THR A 90 5.92 -4.28 1.56
C THR A 90 4.47 -4.54 1.16
N LEU A 91 4.23 -5.40 0.16
CA LEU A 91 2.90 -5.70 -0.38
C LEU A 91 2.58 -7.19 -0.31
N GLY A 92 1.41 -7.51 0.22
CA GLY A 92 0.76 -8.82 0.06
C GLY A 92 -0.37 -8.75 -0.96
N ILE A 93 -0.59 -9.86 -1.68
CA ILE A 93 -1.62 -9.96 -2.73
C ILE A 93 -2.52 -11.15 -2.42
N SER A 94 -3.83 -10.96 -2.58
CA SER A 94 -4.83 -12.03 -2.65
C SER A 94 -5.76 -11.84 -3.85
N ILE A 95 -6.22 -12.94 -4.46
CA ILE A 95 -7.04 -12.96 -5.67
C ILE A 95 -8.37 -13.64 -5.38
N TYR A 96 -9.47 -13.00 -5.76
CA TYR A 96 -10.79 -13.65 -5.74
C TYR A 96 -10.97 -14.52 -6.99
N PRO A 97 -11.55 -15.72 -6.88
CA PRO A 97 -11.97 -16.41 -5.65
C PRO A 97 -10.87 -17.29 -5.02
N ASP A 98 -9.71 -17.45 -5.68
CA ASP A 98 -8.69 -18.44 -5.32
C ASP A 98 -8.16 -18.32 -3.88
N ASP A 99 -8.03 -17.09 -3.38
CA ASP A 99 -7.56 -16.77 -2.03
C ASP A 99 -8.72 -16.37 -1.09
N GLY A 100 -9.98 -16.62 -1.45
CA GLY A 100 -11.15 -16.35 -0.61
C GLY A 100 -12.35 -15.83 -1.38
N GLU A 101 -13.54 -16.18 -0.91
CA GLU A 101 -14.81 -15.79 -1.55
C GLU A 101 -15.48 -14.57 -0.87
N ASP A 102 -14.94 -14.11 0.25
CA ASP A 102 -15.44 -12.97 1.01
C ASP A 102 -14.33 -11.96 1.32
N ALA A 103 -14.73 -10.73 1.65
CA ALA A 103 -13.81 -9.63 1.86
C ALA A 103 -12.87 -9.84 3.07
N GLU A 104 -13.35 -10.46 4.15
CA GLU A 104 -12.57 -10.69 5.35
C GLU A 104 -11.45 -11.69 5.08
N THR A 105 -11.79 -12.81 4.41
CA THR A 105 -10.82 -13.84 4.02
C THR A 105 -9.76 -13.28 3.06
N LEU A 106 -10.17 -12.49 2.06
CA LEU A 106 -9.24 -11.90 1.10
C LEU A 106 -8.28 -10.91 1.76
N VAL A 107 -8.75 -10.05 2.67
CA VAL A 107 -7.89 -9.11 3.40
C VAL A 107 -6.90 -9.86 4.29
N LYS A 108 -7.38 -10.87 5.03
CA LYS A 108 -6.54 -11.71 5.89
C LYS A 108 -5.46 -12.46 5.12
N ASN A 109 -5.79 -13.00 3.95
CA ASN A 109 -4.82 -13.73 3.12
C ASN A 109 -3.81 -12.78 2.47
N ALA A 110 -4.21 -11.56 2.09
CA ALA A 110 -3.28 -10.54 1.63
C ALA A 110 -2.32 -10.10 2.76
N ASP A 111 -2.81 -9.89 3.98
CA ASP A 111 -1.98 -9.60 5.15
C ASP A 111 -1.00 -10.75 5.50
N THR A 112 -1.48 -12.00 5.41
CA THR A 112 -0.60 -13.17 5.60
C THR A 112 0.49 -13.26 4.52
N ALA A 113 0.17 -12.89 3.28
CA ALA A 113 1.14 -12.83 2.19
C ALA A 113 2.17 -11.71 2.40
N LEU A 114 1.73 -10.56 2.91
CA LEU A 114 2.58 -9.43 3.30
C LEU A 114 3.64 -9.87 4.32
N TYR A 115 3.23 -10.54 5.40
CA TYR A 115 4.16 -10.99 6.45
C TYR A 115 5.23 -12.00 5.95
N ARG A 116 5.01 -12.63 4.80
CA ARG A 116 5.91 -13.63 4.20
C ARG A 116 6.82 -13.06 3.10
N ALA A 117 6.65 -11.79 2.72
CA ALA A 117 7.43 -11.11 1.68
C ALA A 117 8.78 -10.60 2.20
#